data_AF-L8WNK9-F1
#
_entry.id   AF-L8WNK9-F1
#
_cell.length_a   1.000
_cell.length_b   1.000
_cell.length_c   1.000
_cell.angle_alpha   90.00
_cell.angle_beta   90.00
_cell.angle_gamma   90.00
#
_symmetry.space_group_name_H-M   'P 1'
#
loop_
_entity.id
_entity.type
_entity.pdbx_description
1 polymer ?
#
loop_
_entity_poly.entity_id
_entity_poly.type
_entity_poly.pdbx_seq_one_letter_code
_entity_poly.pdbx_strand_id
1 'polypeptide(L)'
;MTVTTPAFLWRTGAIYTFIGIATGAFGAHGLSKRPGILPAQIDSWKTAAHYAIVNGVALMAVSLHPKFSTHRVAGPSIALGAALFSGSIYALVLNRDRYSSSFRVLLRRWVELLYWLGMLRWHFELEFYLYYIMNAQSQRTKSPLNIFTGKRLIPCLIQNNGFK
;
A
#
# COMPACT_ATOMS: atom_id res chain seq x y z
N MET A 1 5.82 15.11 -17.70
CA MET A 1 5.69 13.79 -17.05
C MET A 1 5.82 13.99 -15.54
N THR A 2 4.73 13.85 -14.78
CA THR A 2 4.66 14.19 -13.35
C THR A 2 5.47 13.20 -12.51
N VAL A 3 6.47 13.70 -11.79
CA VAL A 3 7.19 12.91 -10.79
C VAL A 3 6.22 12.69 -9.62
N THR A 4 5.93 11.44 -9.27
CA THR A 4 5.15 11.12 -8.08
C THR A 4 5.90 11.65 -6.86
N THR A 5 5.32 12.61 -6.16
CA THR A 5 5.91 13.16 -4.95
C THR A 5 5.60 12.25 -3.76
N PRO A 6 6.53 12.10 -2.81
CA PRO A 6 6.30 11.30 -1.59
C PRO A 6 5.04 11.74 -0.83
N ALA A 7 4.81 13.06 -0.76
CA ALA A 7 3.63 13.63 -0.11
C ALA A 7 2.31 13.24 -0.81
N PHE A 8 2.31 13.10 -2.14
CA PHE A 8 1.13 12.65 -2.87
C PHE A 8 0.80 11.20 -2.54
N LEU A 9 1.80 10.30 -2.53
CA LEU A 9 1.62 8.89 -2.19
C LEU A 9 1.14 8.69 -0.74
N TRP A 10 1.64 9.50 0.19
CA TRP A 10 1.16 9.48 1.58
C TRP A 10 -0.32 9.87 1.68
N ARG A 11 -0.71 10.96 1.01
CA ARG A 11 -2.10 11.44 1.00
C ARG A 11 -3.04 10.42 0.37
N THR A 12 -2.67 9.82 -0.76
CA THR A 12 -3.49 8.79 -1.41
C THR A 12 -3.62 7.55 -0.53
N GLY A 13 -2.53 7.08 0.09
CA GLY A 13 -2.56 5.96 1.03
C GLY A 13 -3.45 6.24 2.26
N ALA A 14 -3.38 7.45 2.81
CA ALA A 14 -4.25 7.88 3.91
C ALA A 14 -5.74 7.90 3.50
N ILE A 15 -6.06 8.39 2.30
CA ILE A 15 -7.43 8.40 1.76
C ILE A 15 -7.94 6.95 1.60
N TYR A 16 -7.15 6.05 1.02
CA TYR A 16 -7.54 4.63 0.89
C TYR A 16 -7.82 3.98 2.24
N THR A 17 -6.94 4.23 3.22
CA THR A 17 -7.08 3.70 4.58
C THR A 17 -8.36 4.23 5.24
N PHE A 18 -8.59 5.55 5.14
CA PHE A 18 -9.80 6.18 5.68
C PHE A 18 -11.07 5.64 5.03
N ILE A 19 -11.10 5.56 3.69
CA ILE A 19 -12.24 5.00 2.94
C ILE A 19 -12.47 3.55 3.38
N GLY A 20 -11.41 2.74 3.47
CA GLY A 20 -11.51 1.35 3.90
C GLY A 20 -12.08 1.19 5.31
N ILE A 21 -11.66 2.01 6.27
CA ILE A 21 -12.21 2.00 7.64
C ILE A 21 -13.68 2.45 7.64
N ALA A 22 -14.00 3.55 6.96
CA ALA A 22 -15.35 4.09 6.91
C ALA A 22 -16.33 3.11 6.23
N THR A 23 -15.95 2.58 5.07
CA THR A 23 -16.76 1.58 4.35
C THR A 23 -16.80 0.25 5.09
N GLY A 24 -15.74 -0.16 5.79
CA GLY A 24 -15.75 -1.35 6.63
C GLY A 24 -16.72 -1.24 7.81
N ALA A 25 -16.62 -0.18 8.61
CA ALA A 25 -17.42 -0.01 9.82
C ALA A 25 -18.89 0.34 9.50
N PHE A 26 -19.12 1.37 8.70
CA PHE A 26 -20.47 1.85 8.39
C PHE A 26 -21.12 1.07 7.25
N GLY A 27 -20.34 0.70 6.23
CA GLY A 27 -20.86 -0.02 5.07
C GLY A 27 -21.32 -1.43 5.42
N ALA A 28 -20.55 -2.19 6.20
CA ALA A 28 -20.99 -3.53 6.63
C ALA A 28 -22.26 -3.47 7.51
N HIS A 29 -22.34 -2.48 8.40
CA HIS A 29 -23.53 -2.29 9.24
C HIS A 29 -24.76 -1.90 8.42
N GLY A 30 -24.63 -0.93 7.50
CA GLY A 30 -25.72 -0.54 6.60
C GLY A 30 -26.17 -1.67 5.68
N LEU A 31 -25.23 -2.46 5.17
CA LEU A 31 -25.50 -3.57 4.27
C LEU A 31 -26.23 -4.72 4.98
N SER A 32 -25.91 -4.99 6.24
CA SER A 32 -26.58 -6.01 7.05
C SER A 32 -28.08 -5.73 7.29
N LYS A 33 -28.48 -4.45 7.25
CA LYS A 33 -29.88 -4.01 7.40
C LYS A 33 -30.67 -4.04 6.09
N ARG A 34 -30.01 -4.31 4.96
CA ARG A 34 -30.66 -4.28 3.64
C ARG A 34 -31.33 -5.63 3.36
N PRO A 35 -32.63 -5.65 3.01
CA PRO A 35 -33.32 -6.89 2.66
C PRO A 35 -32.72 -7.50 1.38
N GLY A 36 -32.55 -8.83 1.36
CA GLY A 36 -32.03 -9.58 0.21
C GLY A 36 -30.49 -9.71 0.14
N ILE A 37 -29.76 -9.24 1.15
CA ILE A 37 -28.31 -9.43 1.26
C ILE A 37 -27.98 -10.77 1.94
N LEU A 38 -27.11 -11.56 1.31
CA LEU A 38 -26.58 -12.79 1.90
C LEU A 38 -25.38 -12.50 2.83
N PRO A 39 -25.15 -13.32 3.87
CA PRO A 39 -23.97 -13.20 4.73
C PRO A 39 -22.64 -13.18 3.96
N ALA A 40 -22.51 -14.01 2.92
CA ALA A 40 -21.32 -14.06 2.07
C ALA A 40 -21.02 -12.73 1.34
N GLN A 41 -22.03 -11.89 1.09
CA GLN A 41 -21.83 -10.57 0.48
C GLN A 41 -21.30 -9.57 1.51
N ILE A 42 -21.69 -9.70 2.77
CA ILE A 42 -21.15 -8.89 3.87
C ILE A 42 -19.68 -9.25 4.09
N ASP A 43 -19.32 -10.53 4.01
CA ASP A 43 -17.91 -10.95 4.11
C ASP A 43 -17.08 -10.48 2.91
N SER A 44 -17.66 -10.53 1.70
CA SER A 44 -17.03 -9.94 0.50
C SER A 44 -16.82 -8.43 0.65
N TRP A 45 -17.81 -7.71 1.21
CA TRP A 45 -17.70 -6.28 1.50
C TRP A 45 -16.57 -5.98 2.50
N LYS A 46 -16.51 -6.73 3.60
CA LYS A 46 -15.42 -6.61 4.59
C LYS A 46 -14.07 -6.90 3.96
N THR A 47 -14.00 -7.89 3.06
CA THR A 47 -12.78 -8.21 2.31
C THR A 47 -12.32 -7.00 1.49
N ALA A 48 -13.22 -6.39 0.71
CA ALA A 48 -12.90 -5.18 -0.06
C ALA A 48 -12.37 -4.04 0.82
N ALA A 49 -13.02 -3.80 1.97
CA ALA A 49 -12.58 -2.80 2.95
C ALA A 49 -11.18 -3.12 3.49
N HIS A 50 -10.92 -4.39 3.83
CA HIS A 50 -9.64 -4.84 4.35
C HIS A 50 -8.51 -4.63 3.33
N TYR A 51 -8.75 -4.96 2.06
CA TYR A 51 -7.77 -4.73 0.99
C TYR A 51 -7.52 -3.23 0.75
N ALA A 52 -8.54 -2.37 0.83
CA ALA A 52 -8.36 -0.93 0.75
C ALA A 52 -7.46 -0.39 1.89
N ILE A 53 -7.65 -0.89 3.12
CA ILE A 53 -6.82 -0.53 4.28
C ILE A 53 -5.38 -0.99 4.08
N VAL A 54 -5.16 -2.27 3.78
CA VAL A 54 -3.81 -2.85 3.64
C VAL A 54 -3.04 -2.15 2.52
N ASN A 55 -3.67 -1.91 1.36
CA ASN A 55 -3.02 -1.19 0.27
C ASN A 55 -2.79 0.30 0.61
N GLY A 56 -3.70 0.93 1.35
CA GLY A 56 -3.52 2.31 1.82
C GLY A 56 -2.32 2.47 2.75
N VAL A 57 -2.21 1.58 3.74
CA VAL A 57 -1.06 1.53 4.66
C VAL A 57 0.24 1.20 3.92
N ALA A 58 0.20 0.26 2.97
CA ALA A 58 1.36 -0.05 2.14
C ALA A 58 1.82 1.17 1.31
N LEU A 59 0.90 1.94 0.72
CA LEU A 59 1.24 3.20 0.02
C LEU A 59 1.91 4.21 0.94
N MET A 60 1.39 4.36 2.17
CA MET A 60 1.98 5.23 3.18
C MET A 60 3.41 4.78 3.51
N ALA A 61 3.63 3.48 3.74
CA ALA A 61 4.96 2.93 4.00
C ALA A 61 5.93 3.13 2.82
N VAL A 62 5.47 2.89 1.58
CA VAL A 62 6.28 3.11 0.36
C VAL A 62 6.68 4.58 0.20
N SER A 63 5.80 5.52 0.57
CA SER A 63 6.09 6.95 0.47
C SER A 63 7.19 7.43 1.43
N LEU A 64 7.41 6.73 2.55
CA LEU A 64 8.50 7.02 3.48
C LEU A 64 9.86 6.49 3.01
N HIS A 65 9.87 5.60 2.01
CA HIS A 65 11.11 4.97 1.55
C HIS A 65 11.84 5.85 0.52
N PRO A 66 13.10 6.25 0.76
CA PRO A 66 13.80 7.26 -0.06
C PRO A 66 14.05 6.87 -1.51
N LYS A 67 14.12 5.57 -1.82
CA LYS A 67 14.29 5.07 -3.21
C LYS A 67 12.98 4.74 -3.93
N PHE A 68 11.92 4.42 -3.18
CA PHE A 68 10.66 3.94 -3.77
C PHE A 68 9.60 5.05 -3.84
N SER A 69 9.72 6.08 -3.00
CA SER A 69 8.80 7.22 -2.99
C SER A 69 8.82 8.04 -4.29
N THR A 70 9.91 8.01 -5.03
CA THR A 70 10.10 8.70 -6.32
C THR A 70 9.90 7.80 -7.54
N HIS A 71 9.57 6.52 -7.33
CA HIS A 71 9.37 5.58 -8.41
C HIS A 71 8.07 5.90 -9.17
N ARG A 72 8.20 6.17 -10.48
CA ARG A 72 7.12 6.73 -11.31
C ARG A 72 5.94 5.79 -11.54
N VAL A 73 6.18 4.48 -11.48
CA VAL A 73 5.21 3.45 -11.85
C VAL A 73 4.65 2.71 -10.64
N ALA A 74 5.48 2.44 -9.63
CA ALA A 74 5.12 1.56 -8.51
C ALA A 74 3.99 2.14 -7.64
N GLY A 75 4.11 3.40 -7.21
CA GLY A 75 3.07 4.03 -6.38
C GLY A 75 1.70 4.11 -7.07
N PRO A 76 1.62 4.65 -8.30
CA PRO A 76 0.36 4.72 -9.04
C PRO A 76 -0.24 3.37 -9.39
N SER A 77 0.56 2.34 -9.69
CA SER A 77 0.05 1.01 -10.02
C SER A 77 -0.60 0.34 -8.81
N ILE A 78 -0.03 0.49 -7.61
CA ILE A 78 -0.64 -0.01 -6.37
C ILE A 78 -1.95 0.73 -6.10
N ALA A 79 -1.95 2.07 -6.24
CA ALA A 79 -3.16 2.87 -6.03
C ALA A 79 -4.28 2.45 -7.01
N LEU A 80 -3.95 2.30 -8.30
CA LEU A 80 -4.89 1.82 -9.31
C LEU A 80 -5.39 0.40 -9.02
N GLY A 81 -4.48 -0.51 -8.67
CA GLY A 81 -4.84 -1.88 -8.31
C GLY A 81 -5.77 -1.94 -7.09
N ALA A 82 -5.51 -1.14 -6.06
CA ALA A 82 -6.32 -1.04 -4.86
C ALA A 82 -7.74 -0.53 -5.15
N ALA A 83 -7.86 0.53 -5.95
CA ALA A 83 -9.16 1.06 -6.39
C ALA A 83 -9.93 0.06 -7.25
N LEU A 84 -9.29 -0.54 -8.25
CA LEU A 84 -9.94 -1.49 -9.16
C LEU A 84 -10.40 -2.74 -8.42
N PHE A 85 -9.57 -3.30 -7.54
CA PHE A 85 -9.91 -4.50 -6.79
C PHE A 85 -11.04 -4.22 -5.78
N SER A 86 -10.82 -3.29 -4.85
CA SER A 86 -11.80 -2.99 -3.79
C SER A 86 -13.09 -2.42 -4.37
N GLY A 87 -12.97 -1.55 -5.37
CA GLY A 87 -14.10 -0.96 -6.09
C GLY A 87 -14.92 -2.00 -6.86
N SER A 88 -14.28 -3.01 -7.47
CA SER A 88 -15.00 -4.08 -8.17
C SER A 88 -15.89 -4.89 -7.23
N ILE A 89 -15.39 -5.21 -6.03
CA ILE A 89 -16.17 -5.96 -5.03
C ILE A 89 -17.32 -5.11 -4.50
N TYR A 90 -17.09 -3.81 -4.21
CA TYR A 90 -18.17 -2.91 -3.83
C TYR A 90 -19.24 -2.82 -4.92
N ALA A 91 -18.85 -2.65 -6.17
CA ALA A 91 -19.78 -2.61 -7.30
C ALA A 91 -20.60 -3.91 -7.42
N LEU A 92 -19.96 -5.08 -7.25
CA LEU A 92 -20.63 -6.38 -7.28
C LEU A 92 -21.67 -6.55 -6.16
N VAL A 93 -21.38 -6.02 -4.98
CA VAL A 93 -22.28 -6.10 -3.83
C VAL A 93 -23.46 -5.12 -3.96
N LEU A 94 -23.23 -3.90 -4.47
CA LEU A 94 -24.28 -2.88 -4.65
C LEU A 94 -25.17 -3.11 -5.88
N ASN A 95 -24.60 -3.55 -7.02
CA ASN A 95 -25.28 -3.65 -8.31
C ASN A 95 -25.54 -5.11 -8.75
N ARG A 96 -26.04 -5.94 -7.83
CA ARG A 96 -26.38 -7.35 -8.11
C ARG A 96 -27.32 -7.52 -9.31
N ASP A 97 -28.26 -6.59 -9.51
CA ASP A 97 -29.34 -6.75 -10.50
C ASP A 97 -28.98 -6.21 -11.91
N ARG A 98 -27.88 -5.45 -12.04
CA ARG A 98 -27.50 -4.75 -13.29
C ARG A 98 -26.47 -5.49 -14.16
N TYR A 99 -25.81 -6.54 -13.66
CA TYR A 99 -24.74 -7.25 -14.37
C TYR A 99 -25.02 -8.76 -14.51
N SER A 100 -24.75 -9.32 -15.70
CA SER A 100 -24.85 -10.76 -15.96
C SER A 100 -23.85 -11.57 -15.12
N SER A 101 -24.29 -12.71 -14.57
CA SER A 101 -23.49 -13.62 -13.74
C SER A 101 -22.16 -14.03 -14.37
N SER A 102 -22.14 -14.25 -15.69
CA SER A 102 -20.93 -14.66 -16.42
C SER A 102 -19.89 -13.54 -16.52
N PHE A 103 -20.35 -12.30 -16.68
CA PHE A 103 -19.46 -11.13 -16.70
C PHE A 103 -18.80 -10.92 -15.33
N ARG A 104 -19.54 -11.16 -14.24
CA ARG A 104 -19.01 -11.06 -12.87
C ARG A 104 -17.89 -12.07 -12.62
N VAL A 105 -18.08 -13.33 -13.04
CA VAL A 105 -17.09 -14.40 -12.86
C VAL A 105 -15.85 -14.16 -13.72
N LEU A 106 -16.04 -13.73 -14.97
CA LEU A 106 -14.93 -13.42 -15.87
C LEU A 106 -14.15 -12.21 -15.39
N LEU A 107 -14.81 -11.11 -15.04
CA LEU A 107 -14.13 -9.91 -14.53
C LEU A 107 -13.35 -10.21 -13.25
N ARG A 108 -13.94 -10.99 -12.33
CA ARG A 108 -13.25 -11.42 -11.10
C ARG A 108 -12.01 -12.26 -11.41
N ARG A 109 -12.11 -13.27 -12.29
CA ARG A 109 -10.97 -14.13 -12.68
C ARG A 109 -9.89 -13.35 -13.45
N TRP A 110 -10.29 -12.39 -14.29
CA TRP A 110 -9.35 -11.54 -15.03
C TRP A 110 -8.59 -10.57 -14.11
N VAL A 111 -9.29 -9.94 -13.16
CA VAL A 111 -8.65 -9.08 -12.15
C VAL A 111 -7.77 -9.92 -11.22
N GLU A 112 -8.20 -11.11 -10.79
CA GLU A 112 -7.39 -12.04 -9.99
C GLU A 112 -6.12 -12.46 -10.74
N LEU A 113 -6.19 -12.76 -12.04
CA LEU A 113 -5.01 -13.10 -12.86
C LEU A 113 -4.03 -11.94 -12.98
N LEU A 114 -4.53 -10.73 -13.26
CA LEU A 114 -3.67 -9.54 -13.32
C LEU A 114 -3.06 -9.21 -11.97
N TYR A 115 -3.82 -9.42 -10.89
CA TYR A 115 -3.33 -9.24 -9.53
C TYR A 115 -2.34 -10.31 -9.13
N TRP A 116 -2.51 -11.58 -9.50
CA TRP A 116 -1.53 -12.65 -9.28
C TRP A 116 -0.25 -12.43 -10.08
N LEU A 117 -0.35 -11.97 -11.32
CA LEU A 117 0.81 -11.61 -12.14
C LEU A 117 1.57 -10.41 -11.54
N GLY A 118 0.85 -9.42 -11.02
CA GLY A 118 1.43 -8.30 -10.26
C GLY A 118 1.97 -8.71 -8.89
N MET A 119 1.30 -9.63 -8.20
CA MET A 119 1.64 -10.14 -6.87
C MET A 119 2.83 -11.08 -6.92
N LEU A 120 3.01 -11.87 -7.97
CA LEU A 120 4.21 -12.68 -8.21
C LEU A 120 5.44 -11.78 -8.37
N ARG A 121 5.31 -10.65 -9.08
CA ARG A 121 6.36 -9.62 -9.14
C ARG A 121 6.62 -9.02 -7.75
N TRP A 122 5.57 -8.72 -7.00
CA TRP A 122 5.65 -8.20 -5.62
C TRP A 122 6.22 -9.18 -4.60
N HIS A 123 5.94 -10.48 -4.69
CA HIS A 123 6.48 -11.50 -3.79
C HIS A 123 7.99 -11.61 -3.95
N PHE A 124 8.48 -11.60 -5.19
CA PHE A 124 9.92 -11.54 -5.47
C PHE A 124 10.56 -10.25 -4.96
N GLU A 125 9.88 -9.11 -5.08
CA GLU A 125 10.40 -7.84 -4.55
C GLU A 125 10.33 -7.77 -3.01
N LEU A 126 9.33 -8.36 -2.36
CA LEU A 126 9.19 -8.41 -0.91
C LEU A 126 10.18 -9.36 -0.25
N GLU A 127 10.49 -10.52 -0.85
CA GLU A 127 11.56 -11.39 -0.35
C GLU A 127 12.92 -10.72 -0.49
N PHE A 128 13.16 -10.05 -1.62
CA PHE A 128 14.38 -9.25 -1.80
C PHE A 128 14.44 -8.10 -0.79
N TYR A 129 13.30 -7.50 -0.44
CA TYR A 129 13.19 -6.41 0.54
C TYR A 129 13.39 -6.88 1.98
N LEU A 130 12.81 -8.02 2.38
CA LEU A 130 13.05 -8.64 3.69
C LEU A 130 14.51 -9.09 3.82
N TYR A 131 15.07 -9.70 2.76
CA TYR A 131 16.49 -10.03 2.70
C TYR A 131 17.38 -8.80 2.88
N TYR A 132 17.09 -7.71 2.16
CA TYR A 132 17.86 -6.48 2.26
C TYR A 132 17.74 -5.82 3.65
N ILE A 133 16.56 -5.80 4.26
CA ILE A 133 16.35 -5.26 5.62
C ILE A 133 17.08 -6.11 6.66
N MET A 134 16.97 -7.43 6.61
CA MET A 134 17.67 -8.33 7.52
C MET A 134 19.18 -8.18 7.38
N ASN A 135 19.68 -8.02 6.15
CA ASN A 135 21.10 -7.80 5.90
C ASN A 135 21.58 -6.41 6.34
N ALA A 136 20.76 -5.36 6.17
CA ALA A 136 21.08 -4.00 6.62
C ALA A 136 21.09 -3.85 8.15
N GLN A 137 20.25 -4.60 8.88
CA GLN A 137 20.29 -4.65 10.34
C GLN A 137 21.51 -5.45 10.85
N SER A 138 21.89 -6.53 10.16
CA SER A 138 23.11 -7.32 10.45
C SER A 138 24.40 -6.50 10.34
N GLN A 139 24.46 -5.53 9.41
CA GLN A 139 25.61 -4.61 9.30
C GLN A 139 25.63 -3.54 10.41
N ARG A 140 24.46 -3.17 10.97
CA ARG A 140 24.36 -2.19 12.06
C ARG A 140 24.78 -2.77 13.42
N THR A 141 24.56 -4.05 13.66
CA THR A 141 24.98 -4.75 14.89
C THR A 141 26.46 -5.16 14.89
N LYS A 142 27.13 -5.13 13.73
CA LYS A 142 28.57 -5.40 13.58
C LYS A 142 29.44 -4.14 13.69
N SER A 143 28.85 -2.96 13.84
CA SER A 143 29.55 -1.74 14.23
C SER A 143 30.11 -1.94 15.65
N PRO A 144 31.44 -2.03 15.85
CA PRO A 144 31.98 -2.09 17.20
C PRO A 144 31.55 -0.84 17.98
N LEU A 145 31.01 -1.04 19.18
CA LEU A 145 30.73 0.01 20.15
C LEU A 145 32.01 0.85 20.40
N ASN A 146 32.15 1.98 19.73
CA ASN A 146 33.03 3.07 20.19
C ASN A 146 32.23 4.08 21.02
N ILE A 147 31.45 3.58 21.98
CA ILE A 147 30.65 4.39 22.92
C ILE A 147 31.41 4.68 24.24
N PHE A 148 32.60 4.11 24.45
CA PHE A 148 33.46 4.40 25.61
C PHE A 148 34.75 5.13 25.24
N THR A 149 34.65 6.33 24.69
CA THR A 149 35.70 7.35 24.90
C THR A 149 35.04 8.71 24.99
N GLY A 150 34.90 9.20 26.21
CA GLY A 150 34.46 10.55 26.51
C GLY A 150 35.44 11.57 25.94
N LYS A 151 35.16 12.10 24.75
CA LYS A 151 35.64 13.39 24.29
C LYS A 151 34.48 14.16 23.67
N ARG A 152 33.86 14.97 24.53
CA ARG A 152 33.19 16.24 24.24
C ARG A 152 33.86 16.92 23.03
N LEU A 153 33.12 17.24 21.97
CA LEU A 153 33.38 18.40 21.11
C LEU A 153 32.12 18.75 20.29
N ILE A 154 31.75 20.02 20.41
CA ILE A 154 30.59 20.77 19.90
C ILE A 154 30.86 21.17 18.43
N PRO A 155 29.85 21.46 17.58
CA PRO A 155 29.97 21.47 16.12
C PRO A 155 30.58 22.77 15.58
N CYS A 156 31.22 22.72 14.41
CA CYS A 156 31.64 23.92 13.68
C CYS A 156 31.37 23.80 12.18
N LEU A 157 30.35 24.53 11.74
CA LEU A 157 30.29 25.21 10.45
C LEU A 157 31.56 26.05 10.28
N ILE A 158 32.18 26.07 9.09
CA ILE A 158 32.73 27.25 8.39
C ILE A 158 33.80 26.86 7.34
N GLN A 159 33.57 27.37 6.12
CA GLN A 159 34.47 27.71 5.01
C GLN A 159 35.46 26.69 4.44
N ASN A 160 35.29 26.39 3.15
CA ASN A 160 36.43 26.17 2.27
C ASN A 160 36.19 26.88 0.92
N ASN A 161 36.63 28.14 0.82
CA ASN A 161 36.94 28.81 -0.44
C ASN A 161 38.46 28.71 -0.61
N GLY A 162 38.91 27.85 -1.52
CA GLY A 162 40.31 27.66 -1.84
C GLY A 162 40.64 28.18 -3.24
N PHE A 163 41.15 29.42 -3.28
CA PHE A 163 42.00 29.92 -4.37
C PHE A 163 43.35 29.19 -4.29
N LYS A 164 43.78 28.58 -5.39
CA LYS A 164 45.14 28.61 -5.94
C LYS A 164 45.13 27.95 -7.32
#